data_AF-A0A969R3Q5-F1
#
_entry.id   AF-A0A969R3Q5-F1
#
_cell.length_a   1.000
_cell.length_b   1.000
_cell.length_c   1.000
_cell.angle_alpha   90.00
_cell.angle_beta   90.00
_cell.angle_gamma   90.00
#
_symmetry.space_group_name_H-M   'P 1'
#
loop_
_entity.id
_entity.type
_entity.pdbx_description
1 polymer ?
#
loop_
_entity_poly.entity_id
_entity_poly.type
_entity_poly.pdbx_seq_one_letter_code
_entity_poly.pdbx_strand_id
1 'polypeptide(L)' 'HKPETLNQLLKKLKSQCGSGGTVKDNTLEIQGDHKQKLLETLTKIGYKAKISGG' A
#
# COMPACT_ATOMS: atom_id res chain seq x y z
N HIS A 1 10.73 1.07 12.34
CA HIS A 1 9.97 0.20 11.42
C HIS A 1 10.95 -0.51 10.50
N LYS A 2 10.85 -1.84 10.34
CA LYS A 2 11.81 -2.64 9.56
C LYS A 2 11.60 -2.41 8.04
N PRO A 3 12.66 -2.21 7.25
CA PRO A 3 12.56 -1.96 5.81
C PRO A 3 11.98 -3.15 5.02
N GLU A 4 12.11 -4.37 5.53
CA GLU A 4 11.57 -5.59 4.90
C GLU A 4 10.04 -5.57 4.78
N THR A 5 9.36 -4.90 5.70
CA THR A 5 7.90 -4.85 5.73
C THR A 5 7.33 -4.04 4.56
N LEU A 6 8.03 -3.00 4.08
CA LEU A 6 7.56 -2.16 2.97
C LEU A 6 7.52 -2.93 1.65
N ASN A 7 8.59 -3.66 1.32
CA ASN A 7 8.62 -4.48 0.10
C ASN A 7 7.59 -5.61 0.12
N GLN A 8 7.38 -6.24 1.27
CA GLN A 8 6.31 -7.24 1.46
C GLN A 8 4.92 -6.63 1.28
N LEU A 9 4.67 -5.48 1.90
CA LEU A 9 3.41 -4.74 1.75
C LEU A 9 3.19 -4.34 0.29
N LEU A 10 4.20 -3.78 -0.39
CA LEU A 10 4.11 -3.40 -1.80
C LEU A 10 3.73 -4.61 -2.66
N LYS A 11 4.41 -5.76 -2.50
CA LYS A 11 4.09 -6.98 -3.24
C LYS A 11 2.64 -7.42 -3.01
N LYS A 12 2.16 -7.36 -1.76
CA LYS A 12 0.80 -7.77 -1.41
C LYS A 12 -0.24 -6.82 -1.98
N LEU A 13 0.00 -5.51 -1.87
CA LEU A 13 -0.89 -4.46 -2.36
C LEU A 13 -0.94 -4.44 -3.89
N LYS A 14 0.21 -4.49 -4.58
CA LYS A 14 0.27 -4.54 -6.05
C LYS A 14 -0.42 -5.79 -6.60
N SER A 15 -0.25 -6.95 -5.94
CA SER A 15 -0.91 -8.20 -6.32
C SER A 15 -2.42 -8.14 -6.12
N GLN A 16 -2.91 -7.46 -5.07
CA GLN A 16 -4.34 -7.28 -4.85
C GLN A 16 -5.00 -6.27 -5.79
N CYS A 17 -4.22 -5.28 -6.21
CA CYS A 17 -4.69 -4.20 -7.08
C CYS A 17 -4.52 -4.55 -8.56
N GLY A 18 -3.67 -5.51 -8.91
CA GLY A 18 -3.33 -5.81 -10.31
C GLY A 18 -2.63 -4.64 -10.99
N SER A 19 -2.03 -3.74 -10.21
CA SER A 19 -1.45 -2.49 -10.69
C SER A 19 0.05 -2.41 -10.38
N GLY A 20 0.76 -1.56 -11.12
CA GLY A 20 2.16 -1.25 -10.88
C GLY A 20 2.36 -0.45 -9.60
N GLY A 21 3.46 -0.69 -8.89
CA GLY A 21 3.84 0.11 -7.73
C GLY A 21 5.33 0.01 -7.45
N THR A 22 5.89 1.05 -6.84
CA THR A 22 7.31 1.18 -6.51
C THR A 22 7.50 1.57 -5.06
N VAL A 23 8.65 1.21 -4.48
CA VAL A 23 9.08 1.75 -3.18
C VAL A 23 10.10 2.85 -3.47
N LYS A 24 9.82 4.07 -3.02
CA LYS A 24 10.72 5.21 -3.17
C LYS A 24 10.81 5.97 -1.86
N ASP A 25 12.02 6.22 -1.36
CA ASP A 25 12.24 6.99 -0.13
C ASP A 25 11.34 6.53 1.05
N ASN A 26 11.36 5.23 1.35
CA ASN A 26 10.51 4.61 2.37
C ASN A 26 8.99 4.78 2.18
N THR A 27 8.56 5.21 1.01
CA THR A 27 7.16 5.43 0.62
C THR A 27 6.75 4.40 -0.43
N LEU A 28 5.52 3.88 -0.30
CA LEU A 28 4.92 2.96 -1.26
C LEU A 28 4.04 3.75 -2.22
N GLU A 29 4.38 3.73 -3.50
CA GLU A 29 3.58 4.36 -4.55
C GLU A 29 2.91 3.25 -5.36
N ILE A 30 1.58 3.32 -5.51
CA ILE A 30 0.79 2.36 -6.30
C ILE A 30 -0.03 3.15 -7.30
N GLN A 31 0.02 2.76 -8.57
CA GLN A 31 -0.73 3.43 -9.63
C GLN A 31 -2.22 3.02 -9.60
N GLY A 32 -3.09 3.97 -9.94
CA GLY A 32 -4.54 3.76 -10.04
C GLY A 32 -5.34 4.08 -8.78
N ASP A 33 -6.67 3.99 -8.87
CA ASP A 33 -7.60 4.40 -7.80
C ASP A 33 -7.90 3.26 -6.81
N HIS A 34 -6.86 2.56 -6.35
CA HIS A 34 -7.03 1.44 -5.42
C HIS A 34 -7.00 1.87 -3.94
N LYS A 35 -7.09 3.18 -3.69
CA LYS A 35 -7.03 3.80 -2.36
C LYS A 35 -7.98 3.15 -1.34
N GLN A 36 -9.19 2.79 -1.78
CA GLN A 36 -10.19 2.15 -0.93
C GLN A 36 -9.79 0.71 -0.55
N LYS A 37 -9.28 -0.07 -1.52
CA LYS A 37 -8.81 -1.45 -1.33
C LYS A 37 -7.54 -1.52 -0.48
N LEU A 38 -6.65 -0.56 -0.67
CA LEU A 38 -5.47 -0.33 0.18
C LEU A 38 -5.88 -0.03 1.62
N LEU A 39 -6.81 0.90 1.82
CA LEU A 39 -7.33 1.27 3.14
C LEU A 39 -7.90 0.04 3.87
N GLU A 40 -8.78 -0.72 3.22
CA GLU A 40 -9.36 -1.94 3.77
C GLU A 40 -8.29 -2.97 4.13
N THR A 41 -7.34 -3.19 3.21
CA THR A 41 -6.26 -4.16 3.43
C THR A 41 -5.42 -3.77 4.62
N LEU A 42 -4.95 -2.52 4.66
CA LEU A 42 -4.14 -1.95 5.75
C LEU A 42 -4.89 -2.02 7.08
N THR A 43 -6.18 -1.68 7.09
CA THR A 43 -7.03 -1.77 8.29
C THR A 43 -7.16 -3.23 8.76
N LYS A 44 -7.38 -4.18 7.83
CA LYS A 44 -7.48 -5.62 8.13
C LYS A 44 -6.19 -6.20 8.71
N ILE A 45 -5.02 -5.70 8.31
CA ILE A 45 -3.73 -6.12 8.88
C ILE A 45 -3.33 -5.34 10.14
N GLY A 46 -4.23 -4.51 10.69
CA GLY A 46 -4.01 -3.76 11.93
C GLY A 46 -3.22 -2.45 11.77
N TYR A 47 -3.02 -1.98 10.54
CA TYR A 47 -2.36 -0.71 10.26
C TYR A 47 -3.39 0.42 10.19
N LYS A 48 -3.10 1.53 10.87
CA LYS A 48 -3.86 2.78 10.69
C LYS A 48 -3.51 3.37 9.34
N ALA A 49 -4.41 3.22 8.37
CA ALA A 49 -4.34 3.88 7.08
C ALA A 49 -5.40 4.97 6.97
N LYS A 50 -5.09 6.02 6.22
CA LYS A 50 -6.02 7.11 5.90
C LYS A 50 -5.86 7.43 4.42
N ILE A 51 -6.97 7.62 3.73
CA ILE A 51 -6.94 8.15 2.36
C ILE A 51 -6.61 9.64 2.47
N SER A 52 -5.50 10.05 1.86
CA SER A 52 -5.15 11.45 1.69
C SER A 52 -5.44 11.83 0.24
N GLY A 53 -6.36 12.75 0.04
CA GLY A 53 -6.84 13.16 -1.28
C GLY A 53 -8.21 13.80 -1.15
N GLY A 54 -8.26 15.12 -1.27
CA GLY A 54 -9.45 15.91 -1.55
C GLY A 54 -9.36 16.42 -2.98
#